data_AF-A0A411DTL2-F1
#
_entry.id   AF-A0A411DTL2-F1
#
_cell.length_a   1.000
_cell.length_b   1.000
_cell.length_c   1.000
_cell.angle_alpha   90.00
_cell.angle_beta   90.00
_cell.angle_gamma   90.00
#
_symmetry.space_group_name_H-M   'P 1'
#
loop_
_entity.id
_entity.type
_entity.pdbx_description
1 polymer ?
#
loop_
_entity_poly.entity_id
_entity_poly.type
_entity_poly.pdbx_seq_one_letter_code
_entity_poly.pdbx_strand_id
1 'polypeptide(L)'
;MKTITLKSLGGAETVTGSKHLLKTPELTILIDCGLFQGVKYLREQNWMQLDTDVSEIDAIILTHAHLDHCGYIPLIVKNGFKGKIYMSGPTKELTKLILLDSAKLQEEDAEKANRHHYTRHHPAKPLYTVNDAERSFKQFFVIDENEEIKLSEHISCMFKPCGHIIGACSVRITCFGKIIVFSGDIGRNHSAVLAPPDFFTQADFLVMESTYGDRLHENKDLSDQLEYWINKTVKDRGNIIIPCFAVGRAQEIIYILQELKDRNKIPGSIPVVLDSPMAAAATEIMVRYSDYTLVGRQQWNDIIEKIYITKDYTETQEIIAEKQSKIVIAGSGMITGGRVLEYLKHYIGDSRNTVLIVGFQAEGTRGRALLNQSHELKMHGKYYEVRAHIAEITGLSAHADQSELLEWIRKYKIPPKQVMLVHGELSALEALRVKIQTELQVPVKILKKDEESILAQVE
;
A
#
# COMPACT_ATOMS: atom_id res chain seq x y z
N MET A 1 -34.64 -14.86 -10.02
CA MET A 1 -33.92 -14.20 -11.13
C MET A 1 -32.45 -14.21 -10.77
N LYS A 2 -31.59 -14.50 -11.74
CA LYS A 2 -30.14 -14.50 -11.57
C LYS A 2 -29.66 -13.03 -11.49
N THR A 3 -28.80 -12.69 -10.52
CA THR A 3 -28.37 -11.30 -10.29
C THR A 3 -26.86 -11.19 -10.21
N ILE A 4 -26.32 -10.04 -10.62
CA ILE A 4 -24.94 -9.63 -10.36
C ILE A 4 -24.98 -8.67 -9.18
N THR A 5 -24.27 -9.00 -8.10
CA THR A 5 -24.23 -8.18 -6.87
C THR A 5 -22.81 -7.91 -6.43
N LEU A 6 -22.61 -6.76 -5.80
CA LEU A 6 -21.35 -6.35 -5.21
C LEU A 6 -21.54 -6.04 -3.73
N LYS A 7 -20.74 -6.65 -2.86
CA LYS A 7 -20.68 -6.38 -1.43
C LYS A 7 -19.24 -6.08 -1.02
N SER A 8 -19.01 -4.98 -0.30
CA SER A 8 -17.70 -4.70 0.28
C SER A 8 -17.62 -5.34 1.68
N LEU A 9 -16.69 -6.27 1.87
CA LEU A 9 -16.40 -6.88 3.18
C LEU A 9 -15.33 -6.08 3.95
N GLY A 10 -14.72 -5.09 3.30
CA GLY A 10 -13.72 -4.18 3.84
C GLY A 10 -13.21 -3.21 2.77
N GLY A 11 -12.43 -2.20 3.19
CA GLY A 11 -12.08 -1.06 2.33
C GLY A 11 -13.26 -0.12 2.04
N ALA A 12 -14.37 -0.22 2.78
CA ALA A 12 -15.49 0.71 2.71
C ALA A 12 -15.45 1.65 3.92
N GLU A 13 -15.48 2.97 3.68
CA GLU A 13 -15.34 4.02 4.71
C GLU A 13 -14.02 3.93 5.52
N THR A 14 -13.02 3.25 4.95
CA THR A 14 -11.66 3.11 5.49
C THR A 14 -10.66 2.88 4.35
N VAL A 15 -9.39 3.17 4.61
CA VAL A 15 -8.25 2.98 3.69
C VAL A 15 -7.53 1.64 3.87
N THR A 16 -8.15 0.66 4.54
CA THR A 16 -7.49 -0.64 4.75
C THR A 16 -8.47 -1.80 4.70
N GLY A 17 -7.96 -3.00 4.47
CA GLY A 17 -8.76 -4.23 4.50
C GLY A 17 -9.61 -4.42 3.24
N SER A 18 -9.18 -3.91 2.09
CA SER A 18 -9.84 -4.05 0.78
C SER A 18 -10.24 -5.49 0.50
N LYS A 19 -11.55 -5.70 0.34
CA LYS A 19 -12.22 -6.98 0.06
C LYS A 19 -13.56 -6.70 -0.59
N HIS A 20 -13.70 -6.96 -1.89
CA HIS A 20 -14.94 -6.68 -2.63
C HIS A 20 -15.47 -7.96 -3.27
N LEU A 21 -16.59 -8.46 -2.76
CA LEU A 21 -17.22 -9.70 -3.17
C LEU A 21 -18.20 -9.44 -4.32
N LEU A 22 -17.85 -9.93 -5.51
CA LEU A 22 -18.69 -9.92 -6.70
C LEU A 22 -19.37 -11.29 -6.83
N LYS A 23 -20.67 -11.37 -6.53
CA LYS A 23 -21.45 -12.60 -6.76
C LYS A 23 -22.12 -12.54 -8.12
N THR A 24 -21.97 -13.61 -8.88
CA THR A 24 -22.63 -13.82 -10.18
C THR A 24 -23.35 -15.17 -10.19
N PRO A 25 -24.17 -15.45 -11.21
CA PRO A 25 -24.82 -16.76 -11.34
C PRO A 25 -23.89 -17.96 -11.55
N GLU A 26 -22.64 -17.73 -11.95
CA GLU A 26 -21.66 -18.79 -12.26
C GLU A 26 -20.54 -18.87 -11.22
N LEU A 27 -19.97 -17.74 -10.84
CA LEU A 27 -18.86 -17.65 -9.91
C LEU A 27 -19.06 -16.55 -8.88
N THR A 28 -18.54 -16.77 -7.68
CA THR A 28 -18.30 -15.75 -6.66
C THR A 28 -16.82 -15.39 -6.66
N ILE A 29 -16.53 -14.14 -6.96
CA ILE A 29 -15.17 -13.62 -7.12
C ILE A 29 -14.90 -12.58 -6.05
N LEU A 30 -13.80 -12.73 -5.31
CA LEU A 30 -13.35 -11.74 -4.36
C LEU A 30 -12.22 -10.89 -5.00
N ILE A 31 -12.42 -9.58 -5.08
CA ILE A 31 -11.38 -8.64 -5.50
C ILE A 31 -10.67 -8.12 -4.25
N ASP A 32 -9.36 -8.35 -4.19
CA ASP A 32 -8.48 -8.15 -3.04
C ASP A 32 -8.91 -8.93 -1.78
N CYS A 33 -7.94 -9.18 -0.91
CA CYS A 33 -8.10 -9.91 0.33
C CYS A 33 -7.16 -9.37 1.41
N GLY A 34 -7.36 -8.11 1.81
CA GLY A 34 -6.41 -7.39 2.66
C GLY A 34 -6.70 -7.37 4.16
N LEU A 35 -5.70 -7.05 4.99
CA LEU A 35 -5.91 -6.83 6.44
C LEU A 35 -6.34 -5.39 6.73
N PHE A 36 -7.24 -5.24 7.71
CA PHE A 36 -7.50 -3.95 8.34
C PHE A 36 -6.29 -3.55 9.20
N GLN A 37 -5.84 -2.30 9.07
CA GLN A 37 -4.70 -1.76 9.83
C GLN A 37 -5.13 -0.49 10.60
N GLY A 38 -4.21 0.06 11.41
CA GLY A 38 -4.44 1.30 12.15
C GLY A 38 -5.07 1.10 13.54
N VAL A 39 -6.10 1.90 13.84
CA VAL A 39 -6.78 1.92 15.14
C VAL A 39 -7.30 0.55 15.57
N LYS A 40 -7.44 0.36 16.89
CA LYS A 40 -7.73 -0.95 17.48
C LYS A 40 -9.02 -1.58 16.94
N TYR A 41 -10.09 -0.81 16.79
CA TYR A 41 -11.37 -1.34 16.32
C TYR A 41 -11.28 -1.92 14.90
N LEU A 42 -10.49 -1.31 14.01
CA LEU A 42 -10.23 -1.82 12.66
C LEU A 42 -9.45 -3.13 12.72
N ARG A 43 -8.37 -3.18 13.50
CA ARG A 43 -7.56 -4.40 13.65
C ARG A 43 -8.37 -5.57 14.23
N GLU A 44 -9.33 -5.31 15.11
CA GLU A 44 -10.24 -6.32 15.65
C GLU A 44 -11.18 -6.91 14.59
N GLN A 45 -11.50 -6.18 13.51
CA GLN A 45 -12.28 -6.72 12.39
C GLN A 45 -11.61 -7.91 11.72
N ASN A 46 -10.27 -8.00 11.74
CA ASN A 46 -9.55 -9.14 11.16
C ASN A 46 -9.84 -10.47 11.87
N TRP A 47 -10.33 -10.42 13.12
CA TRP A 47 -10.69 -11.61 13.91
C TRP A 47 -12.17 -11.99 13.77
N MET A 48 -12.98 -11.14 13.14
CA MET A 48 -14.39 -11.40 12.92
C MET A 48 -14.58 -12.33 11.73
N GLN A 49 -15.65 -13.14 11.78
CA GLN A 49 -16.05 -13.94 10.62
C GLN A 49 -16.51 -13.02 9.49
N LEU A 50 -16.14 -13.36 8.25
CA LEU A 50 -16.62 -12.64 7.07
C LEU A 50 -18.13 -12.86 6.91
N ASP A 51 -18.84 -11.84 6.44
CA ASP A 51 -20.27 -11.93 6.09
C ASP A 51 -20.50 -12.63 4.73
N THR A 52 -19.80 -13.76 4.55
CA THR A 52 -19.94 -14.70 3.44
C THR A 52 -19.33 -16.03 3.84
N ASP A 53 -19.85 -17.13 3.30
CA ASP A 53 -19.16 -18.41 3.40
C ASP A 53 -17.90 -18.38 2.52
N VAL A 54 -16.75 -18.67 3.11
CA VAL A 54 -15.45 -18.70 2.42
C VAL A 54 -15.41 -19.81 1.38
N SER A 55 -16.15 -20.90 1.60
CA SER A 55 -16.21 -22.02 0.66
C SER A 55 -17.01 -21.72 -0.60
N GLU A 56 -17.84 -20.66 -0.60
CA GLU A 56 -18.56 -20.19 -1.79
C GLU A 56 -17.67 -19.35 -2.72
N ILE A 57 -16.49 -18.91 -2.29
CA ILE A 57 -15.61 -18.06 -3.10
C ILE A 57 -14.81 -18.95 -4.06
N ASP A 58 -15.03 -18.77 -5.36
CA ASP A 58 -14.41 -19.58 -6.41
C ASP A 58 -13.02 -19.07 -6.83
N ALA A 59 -12.82 -17.75 -6.78
CA ALA A 59 -11.57 -17.11 -7.18
C ALA A 59 -11.32 -15.82 -6.39
N ILE A 60 -10.04 -15.51 -6.22
CA ILE A 60 -9.57 -14.21 -5.73
C ILE A 60 -8.80 -13.53 -6.86
N ILE A 61 -9.05 -12.24 -7.08
CA ILE A 61 -8.28 -11.41 -8.01
C ILE A 61 -7.55 -10.37 -7.16
N LEU A 62 -6.22 -10.38 -7.18
CA LEU A 62 -5.41 -9.48 -6.37
C LEU A 62 -4.83 -8.37 -7.25
N THR A 63 -5.18 -7.12 -6.92
CA THR A 63 -4.75 -5.92 -7.65
C THR A 63 -3.26 -5.64 -7.46
N HIS A 64 -2.79 -5.72 -6.21
CA HIS A 64 -1.40 -5.47 -5.86
C HIS A 64 -1.03 -6.04 -4.47
N ALA A 65 0.25 -5.95 -4.12
CA ALA A 65 0.82 -6.70 -3.01
C ALA A 65 0.73 -6.03 -1.62
N HIS A 66 0.22 -4.80 -1.47
CA HIS A 66 0.17 -4.19 -0.15
C HIS A 66 -0.68 -5.00 0.85
N LEU A 67 -0.34 -4.91 2.14
CA LEU A 67 -0.89 -5.78 3.18
C LEU A 67 -2.40 -5.58 3.37
N ASP A 68 -2.89 -4.38 3.15
CA ASP A 68 -4.29 -3.99 3.11
C ASP A 68 -5.05 -4.41 1.85
N HIS A 69 -4.38 -5.07 0.90
CA HIS A 69 -4.98 -5.73 -0.27
C HIS A 69 -4.69 -7.24 -0.31
N CYS A 70 -3.60 -7.73 0.28
CA CYS A 70 -3.24 -9.17 0.22
C CYS A 70 -3.21 -9.87 1.59
N GLY A 71 -3.14 -9.12 2.69
CA GLY A 71 -2.72 -9.64 3.99
C GLY A 71 -3.64 -10.68 4.64
N TYR A 72 -4.90 -10.76 4.21
CA TYR A 72 -5.91 -11.68 4.75
C TYR A 72 -5.91 -13.03 4.00
N ILE A 73 -5.16 -13.14 2.90
CA ILE A 73 -5.04 -14.37 2.11
C ILE A 73 -4.70 -15.60 2.97
N PRO A 74 -3.67 -15.61 3.85
CA PRO A 74 -3.35 -16.81 4.62
C PRO A 74 -4.52 -17.29 5.50
N LEU A 75 -5.28 -16.33 6.05
CA LEU A 75 -6.43 -16.63 6.89
C LEU A 75 -7.61 -17.17 6.08
N ILE A 76 -7.92 -16.61 4.90
CA ILE A 76 -9.02 -17.11 4.07
C ILE A 76 -8.73 -18.53 3.55
N VAL A 77 -7.47 -18.82 3.19
CA VAL A 77 -7.04 -20.17 2.80
C VAL A 77 -7.18 -21.15 3.97
N LYS A 78 -6.70 -20.75 5.16
CA LYS A 78 -6.83 -21.54 6.38
C LYS A 78 -8.30 -21.84 6.73
N ASN A 79 -9.20 -20.91 6.45
CA ASN A 79 -10.63 -21.02 6.73
C ASN A 79 -11.43 -21.72 5.63
N GLY A 80 -10.78 -22.29 4.61
CA GLY A 80 -11.41 -23.24 3.69
C GLY A 80 -11.50 -22.80 2.23
N PHE A 81 -10.92 -21.65 1.85
CA PHE A 81 -10.85 -21.25 0.44
C PHE A 81 -9.97 -22.23 -0.36
N LYS A 82 -10.48 -22.70 -1.50
CA LYS A 82 -9.82 -23.70 -2.35
C LYS A 82 -9.53 -23.21 -3.77
N GLY A 83 -10.01 -22.02 -4.12
CA GLY A 83 -9.90 -21.46 -5.47
C GLY A 83 -8.50 -20.99 -5.84
N LYS A 84 -8.41 -20.35 -7.00
CA LYS A 84 -7.17 -19.71 -7.49
C LYS A 84 -7.13 -18.24 -7.10
N ILE A 85 -5.93 -17.72 -6.90
CA ILE A 85 -5.64 -16.32 -6.61
C ILE A 85 -4.84 -15.75 -7.78
N TYR A 86 -5.50 -14.96 -8.64
CA TYR A 86 -4.92 -14.41 -9.86
C TYR A 86 -4.24 -13.07 -9.59
N MET A 87 -3.04 -12.88 -10.13
CA MET A 87 -2.24 -11.66 -9.95
C MET A 87 -1.15 -11.53 -11.02
N SER A 88 -0.52 -10.36 -11.12
CA SER A 88 0.65 -10.16 -11.99
C SER A 88 1.92 -10.84 -11.41
N GLY A 89 2.94 -10.99 -12.26
CA GLY A 89 4.22 -11.59 -11.90
C GLY A 89 4.91 -10.93 -10.70
N PRO A 90 5.17 -9.61 -10.72
CA PRO A 90 5.79 -8.90 -9.59
C PRO A 90 4.91 -8.94 -8.33
N THR A 91 3.58 -8.79 -8.48
CA THR A 91 2.65 -8.85 -7.35
C THR A 91 2.73 -10.18 -6.62
N LYS A 92 2.93 -11.31 -7.33
CA LYS A 92 3.12 -12.62 -6.69
C LYS A 92 4.34 -12.66 -5.78
N GLU A 93 5.48 -12.20 -6.25
CA GLU A 93 6.73 -12.27 -5.48
C GLU A 93 6.70 -11.32 -4.28
N LEU A 94 6.15 -10.11 -4.46
CA LEU A 94 5.95 -9.15 -3.37
C LEU A 94 4.92 -9.63 -2.34
N THR A 95 3.83 -10.27 -2.79
CA THR A 95 2.82 -10.82 -1.88
C THR A 95 3.42 -11.91 -0.99
N LYS A 96 4.23 -12.82 -1.55
CA LYS A 96 4.95 -13.82 -0.73
C LYS A 96 5.82 -13.15 0.33
N LEU A 97 6.60 -12.15 -0.06
CA LEU A 97 7.49 -11.42 0.85
C LEU A 97 6.70 -10.78 2.00
N ILE A 98 5.64 -10.03 1.68
CA ILE A 98 4.82 -9.31 2.65
C ILE A 98 4.09 -10.27 3.60
N LEU A 99 3.56 -11.39 3.09
CA LEU A 99 2.84 -12.36 3.90
C LEU A 99 3.77 -13.11 4.87
N LEU A 100 5.00 -13.42 4.47
CA LEU A 100 6.00 -14.04 5.36
C LEU A 100 6.43 -13.07 6.48
N ASP A 101 6.70 -11.81 6.13
CA ASP A 101 7.08 -10.79 7.11
C ASP A 101 5.95 -10.54 8.12
N SER A 102 4.71 -10.36 7.63
CA SER A 102 3.53 -10.20 8.46
C SER A 102 3.30 -11.40 9.39
N ALA A 103 3.41 -12.63 8.87
CA ALA A 103 3.25 -13.84 9.67
C ALA A 103 4.29 -13.93 10.80
N LYS A 104 5.56 -13.69 10.46
CA LYS A 104 6.67 -13.71 11.42
C LYS A 104 6.48 -12.67 12.53
N LEU A 105 6.12 -11.44 12.17
CA LEU A 105 5.85 -10.38 13.15
C LEU A 105 4.71 -10.75 14.09
N GLN A 106 3.62 -11.33 13.56
CA GLN A 106 2.49 -11.77 14.38
C GLN A 106 2.85 -12.92 15.33
N GLU A 107 3.65 -13.89 14.88
CA GLU A 107 4.15 -14.98 15.72
C GLU A 107 5.03 -14.44 16.86
N GLU A 108 5.99 -13.57 16.54
CA GLU A 108 6.86 -12.93 17.54
C GLU A 108 6.06 -12.11 18.56
N ASP A 109 5.05 -11.35 18.12
CA ASP A 109 4.18 -10.57 19.00
C ASP A 109 3.36 -11.47 19.93
N ALA A 110 2.84 -12.59 19.42
CA ALA A 110 2.12 -13.57 20.22
C ALA A 110 3.05 -14.26 21.24
N GLU A 111 4.27 -14.64 20.84
CA GLU A 111 5.28 -15.22 21.73
C GLU A 111 5.70 -14.25 22.84
N LYS A 112 6.00 -12.99 22.49
CA LYS A 112 6.33 -11.93 23.46
C LYS A 112 5.16 -11.71 24.44
N ALA A 113 3.93 -11.65 23.94
CA ALA A 113 2.74 -11.51 24.77
C ALA A 113 2.55 -12.67 25.75
N ASN A 114 2.78 -13.90 25.29
CA ASN A 114 2.70 -15.10 26.13
C ASN A 114 3.82 -15.16 27.17
N ARG A 115 5.05 -14.77 26.79
CA ARG A 115 6.23 -14.78 27.67
C ARG A 115 6.15 -13.72 28.77
N HIS A 116 5.63 -12.53 28.45
CA HIS A 116 5.60 -11.39 29.36
C HIS A 116 4.21 -11.16 30.00
N HIS A 117 3.22 -12.00 29.70
CA HIS A 117 1.88 -11.99 30.29
C HIS A 117 1.16 -10.62 30.29
N TYR A 118 1.40 -9.76 29.28
CA TYR A 118 0.77 -8.43 29.19
C TYR A 118 -0.56 -8.40 28.42
N THR A 119 -0.97 -9.52 27.86
CA THR A 119 -2.24 -9.67 27.11
C THR A 119 -3.33 -10.24 28.00
N ARG A 120 -4.61 -9.97 27.65
CA ARG A 120 -5.77 -10.61 28.28
C ARG A 120 -6.09 -11.99 27.70
N HIS A 121 -5.46 -12.36 26.58
CA HIS A 121 -5.68 -13.63 25.88
C HIS A 121 -4.61 -14.65 26.27
N HIS A 122 -5.03 -15.85 26.72
CA HIS A 122 -4.12 -16.90 27.16
C HIS A 122 -4.49 -18.25 26.51
N PRO A 123 -3.69 -18.75 25.54
CA PRO A 123 -2.53 -18.10 24.94
C PRO A 123 -2.93 -16.97 23.97
N ALA A 124 -2.09 -15.95 23.81
CA ALA A 124 -2.09 -15.11 22.62
C ALA A 124 -1.78 -15.98 21.40
N LYS A 125 -2.49 -15.73 20.31
CA LYS A 125 -2.29 -16.41 19.04
C LYS A 125 -2.05 -15.37 17.94
N PRO A 126 -1.18 -15.65 16.96
CA PRO A 126 -1.16 -14.87 15.73
C PRO A 126 -2.45 -15.12 14.93
N LEU A 127 -2.82 -14.20 14.04
CA LEU A 127 -3.97 -14.40 13.16
C LEU A 127 -3.70 -15.58 12.20
N TYR A 128 -2.48 -15.63 11.68
CA TYR A 128 -1.94 -16.72 10.89
C TYR A 128 -0.43 -16.87 11.12
N THR A 129 0.07 -18.07 10.84
CA THR A 129 1.48 -18.46 11.02
C THR A 129 2.26 -18.35 9.71
N VAL A 130 3.60 -18.46 9.77
CA VAL A 130 4.44 -18.51 8.56
C VAL A 130 4.03 -19.70 7.69
N ASN A 131 3.75 -20.86 8.30
CA ASN A 131 3.27 -22.04 7.60
C ASN A 131 1.88 -21.82 6.96
N ASP A 132 0.99 -21.08 7.61
CA ASP A 132 -0.29 -20.70 7.00
C ASP A 132 -0.07 -19.83 5.74
N ALA A 133 0.88 -18.89 5.79
CA ALA A 133 1.25 -18.06 4.64
C ALA A 133 1.83 -18.90 3.49
N GLU A 134 2.82 -19.76 3.76
CA GLU A 134 3.43 -20.63 2.75
C GLU A 134 2.44 -21.56 2.06
N ARG A 135 1.47 -22.11 2.81
CA ARG A 135 0.40 -22.93 2.24
C ARG A 135 -0.43 -22.17 1.20
N SER A 136 -0.67 -20.87 1.43
CA SER A 136 -1.47 -20.05 0.52
C SER A 136 -0.82 -19.86 -0.86
N PHE A 137 0.51 -19.95 -0.94
CA PHE A 137 1.25 -19.74 -2.19
C PHE A 137 0.91 -20.77 -3.28
N LYS A 138 0.40 -21.95 -2.89
CA LYS A 138 -0.04 -23.01 -3.81
C LYS A 138 -1.24 -22.59 -4.67
N GLN A 139 -1.98 -21.57 -4.23
CA GLN A 139 -3.14 -21.05 -4.95
C GLN A 139 -2.80 -19.83 -5.83
N PHE A 140 -1.55 -19.34 -5.80
CA PHE A 140 -1.15 -18.17 -6.58
C PHE A 140 -0.99 -18.53 -8.06
N PHE A 141 -1.67 -17.77 -8.91
CA PHE A 141 -1.66 -17.95 -10.35
C PHE A 141 -1.28 -16.65 -11.04
N VAL A 142 -0.20 -16.67 -11.82
CA VAL A 142 0.28 -15.49 -12.55
C VAL A 142 -0.51 -15.34 -13.83
N ILE A 143 -0.90 -14.11 -14.14
CA ILE A 143 -1.43 -13.74 -15.44
C ILE A 143 -0.70 -12.52 -15.98
N ASP A 144 -0.56 -12.49 -17.30
CA ASP A 144 0.07 -11.39 -18.00
C ASP A 144 -0.89 -10.19 -18.09
N GLU A 145 -0.29 -9.00 -18.04
CA GLU A 145 -1.03 -7.75 -18.18
C GLU A 145 -1.52 -7.59 -19.61
N ASN A 146 -2.66 -6.92 -19.79
CA ASN A 146 -3.32 -6.70 -21.08
C ASN A 146 -3.82 -7.96 -21.82
N GLU A 147 -3.77 -9.12 -21.17
CA GLU A 147 -4.35 -10.35 -21.70
C GLU A 147 -5.72 -10.64 -21.08
N GLU A 148 -6.66 -11.11 -21.90
CA GLU A 148 -7.98 -11.52 -21.43
C GLU A 148 -7.97 -12.99 -21.00
N ILE A 149 -8.33 -13.24 -19.74
CA ILE A 149 -8.48 -14.58 -19.19
C ILE A 149 -9.96 -14.93 -19.03
N LYS A 150 -10.37 -16.12 -19.48
CA LYS A 150 -11.70 -16.66 -19.21
C LYS A 150 -11.71 -17.34 -17.84
N LEU A 151 -12.62 -16.93 -16.96
CA LEU A 151 -12.86 -17.54 -15.66
C LEU A 151 -13.99 -18.58 -15.74
N SER A 152 -15.01 -18.31 -16.56
CA SER A 152 -16.10 -19.23 -16.89
C SER A 152 -16.65 -18.94 -18.31
N GLU A 153 -17.82 -19.49 -18.67
CA GLU A 153 -18.45 -19.26 -19.97
C GLU A 153 -18.79 -17.78 -20.19
N HIS A 154 -19.35 -17.13 -19.16
CA HIS A 154 -19.84 -15.75 -19.23
C HIS A 154 -18.99 -14.74 -18.45
N ILE A 155 -17.84 -15.16 -17.92
CA ILE A 155 -16.98 -14.33 -17.08
C ILE A 155 -15.54 -14.33 -17.59
N SER A 156 -15.02 -13.14 -17.87
CA SER A 156 -13.60 -12.90 -18.18
C SER A 156 -13.01 -11.80 -17.30
N CYS A 157 -11.68 -11.79 -17.20
CA CYS A 157 -10.92 -10.82 -16.44
C CYS A 157 -9.72 -10.33 -17.26
N MET A 158 -9.34 -9.07 -17.10
CA MET A 158 -8.13 -8.48 -17.70
C MET A 158 -7.48 -7.51 -16.72
N PHE A 159 -6.14 -7.51 -16.68
CA PHE A 159 -5.33 -6.65 -15.84
C PHE A 159 -4.72 -5.53 -16.67
N LYS A 160 -4.64 -4.32 -16.12
CA LYS A 160 -3.89 -3.20 -16.69
C LYS A 160 -2.99 -2.56 -15.63
N PRO A 161 -1.71 -2.30 -15.92
CA PRO A 161 -0.81 -1.66 -14.97
C PRO A 161 -1.39 -0.32 -14.48
N CYS A 162 -1.43 -0.09 -13.16
CA CYS A 162 -1.98 1.14 -12.59
C CYS A 162 -0.92 2.05 -11.98
N GLY A 163 0.38 1.74 -12.09
CA GLY A 163 1.47 2.63 -11.70
C GLY A 163 1.65 2.89 -10.20
N HIS A 164 0.95 2.16 -9.33
CA HIS A 164 0.99 2.37 -7.87
C HIS A 164 2.23 1.78 -7.20
N ILE A 165 2.44 0.47 -7.36
CA ILE A 165 3.69 -0.25 -7.07
C ILE A 165 4.00 -1.18 -8.24
N ILE A 166 5.21 -1.73 -8.30
CA ILE A 166 5.61 -2.66 -9.38
C ILE A 166 4.63 -3.85 -9.47
N GLY A 167 4.05 -4.04 -10.66
CA GLY A 167 3.03 -5.07 -10.94
C GLY A 167 1.62 -4.75 -10.45
N ALA A 168 1.38 -3.59 -9.82
CA ALA A 168 0.04 -3.18 -9.43
C ALA A 168 -0.84 -2.98 -10.66
N CYS A 169 -2.07 -3.50 -10.60
CA CYS A 169 -3.00 -3.45 -11.72
C CYS A 169 -4.40 -2.99 -11.30
N SER A 170 -5.03 -2.20 -12.18
CA SER A 170 -6.48 -2.13 -12.25
C SER A 170 -7.02 -3.35 -12.99
N VAL A 171 -8.23 -3.77 -12.63
CA VAL A 171 -8.82 -5.02 -13.08
C VAL A 171 -10.18 -4.76 -13.72
N ARG A 172 -10.40 -5.30 -14.92
CA ARG A 172 -11.72 -5.34 -15.57
C ARG A 172 -12.29 -6.75 -15.47
N ILE A 173 -13.48 -6.87 -14.92
CA ILE A 173 -14.30 -8.08 -14.97
C ILE A 173 -15.43 -7.86 -15.96
N THR A 174 -15.49 -8.70 -17.00
CA THR A 174 -16.65 -8.77 -17.90
C THR A 174 -17.50 -9.95 -17.47
N CYS A 175 -18.74 -9.72 -17.05
CA CYS A 175 -19.64 -10.79 -16.60
C CYS A 175 -21.06 -10.57 -17.13
N PHE A 176 -21.63 -11.56 -17.83
CA PHE A 176 -23.01 -11.51 -18.35
C PHE A 176 -23.34 -10.21 -19.11
N GLY A 177 -22.42 -9.77 -19.98
CA GLY A 177 -22.57 -8.56 -20.79
C GLY A 177 -22.43 -7.24 -20.01
N LYS A 178 -21.99 -7.28 -18.74
CA LYS A 178 -21.62 -6.09 -17.95
C LYS A 178 -20.12 -5.99 -17.80
N ILE A 179 -19.62 -4.76 -17.77
CA ILE A 179 -18.21 -4.46 -17.52
C ILE A 179 -18.07 -3.75 -16.17
N ILE A 180 -17.35 -4.37 -15.24
CA ILE A 180 -17.06 -3.81 -13.92
C ILE A 180 -15.54 -3.60 -13.83
N VAL A 181 -15.10 -2.38 -13.55
CA VAL A 181 -13.68 -2.07 -13.36
C VAL A 181 -13.42 -1.82 -11.88
N PHE A 182 -12.38 -2.45 -11.35
CA PHE A 182 -11.84 -2.21 -10.01
C PHE A 182 -10.49 -1.51 -10.18
N SER A 183 -10.33 -0.34 -9.59
CA SER A 183 -9.10 0.44 -9.78
C SER A 183 -7.88 -0.21 -9.12
N GLY A 184 -8.08 -0.91 -7.99
CA GLY A 184 -7.01 -1.06 -6.99
C GLY A 184 -6.57 0.32 -6.50
N ASP A 185 -5.32 0.44 -6.10
CA ASP A 185 -4.71 1.75 -5.85
C ASP A 185 -4.17 2.33 -7.16
N ILE A 186 -4.51 3.58 -7.46
CA ILE A 186 -4.11 4.25 -8.70
C ILE A 186 -2.82 5.03 -8.42
N GLY A 187 -1.79 4.77 -9.22
CA GLY A 187 -0.52 5.47 -9.18
C GLY A 187 -0.58 6.91 -9.65
N ARG A 188 0.51 7.64 -9.39
CA ARG A 188 0.73 9.01 -9.91
C ARG A 188 0.98 8.98 -11.41
N ASN A 189 0.56 10.03 -12.12
CA ASN A 189 0.90 10.20 -13.55
C ASN A 189 2.41 10.42 -13.78
N HIS A 190 3.10 10.92 -12.75
CA HIS A 190 4.54 11.17 -12.78
C HIS A 190 5.21 10.45 -11.61
N SER A 191 5.86 9.33 -11.91
CA SER A 191 6.75 8.61 -11.00
C SER A 191 8.17 8.61 -11.57
N ALA A 192 9.17 8.59 -10.68
CA ALA A 192 10.57 8.50 -11.07
C ALA A 192 10.95 7.09 -11.55
N VAL A 193 10.18 6.06 -11.14
CA VAL A 193 10.54 4.65 -11.34
C VAL A 193 9.48 3.83 -12.07
N LEU A 194 8.20 4.22 -12.03
CA LEU A 194 7.10 3.50 -12.69
C LEU A 194 6.52 4.30 -13.86
N ALA A 195 6.03 3.58 -14.87
CA ALA A 195 5.25 4.16 -15.94
C ALA A 195 3.92 4.74 -15.41
N PRO A 196 3.35 5.74 -16.09
CA PRO A 196 2.03 6.27 -15.73
C PRO A 196 0.96 5.17 -15.79
N PRO A 197 -0.14 5.29 -15.02
CA PRO A 197 -1.22 4.32 -15.02
C PRO A 197 -1.81 4.12 -16.42
N ASP A 198 -1.90 2.87 -16.87
CA ASP A 198 -2.78 2.48 -17.97
C ASP A 198 -4.24 2.42 -17.47
N PHE A 199 -5.19 2.47 -18.39
CA PHE A 199 -6.61 2.64 -18.07
C PHE A 199 -7.51 1.87 -19.03
N PHE A 200 -8.69 1.52 -18.53
CA PHE A 200 -9.81 1.07 -19.35
C PHE A 200 -10.60 2.28 -19.85
N THR A 201 -11.25 2.15 -21.01
CA THR A 201 -12.04 3.24 -21.61
C THR A 201 -13.54 2.95 -21.66
N GLN A 202 -13.95 1.81 -21.11
CA GLN A 202 -15.33 1.32 -21.06
C GLN A 202 -15.58 0.62 -19.72
N ALA A 203 -16.68 0.97 -19.06
CA ALA A 203 -17.22 0.28 -17.90
C ALA A 203 -18.70 0.62 -17.73
N ASP A 204 -19.53 -0.34 -17.30
CA ASP A 204 -20.86 -0.05 -16.75
C ASP A 204 -20.71 0.47 -15.32
N PHE A 205 -19.84 -0.16 -14.54
CA PHE A 205 -19.62 0.15 -13.13
C PHE A 205 -18.14 0.30 -12.84
N LEU A 206 -17.81 1.30 -12.03
CA LEU A 206 -16.44 1.55 -11.61
C LEU A 206 -16.36 1.50 -10.08
N VAL A 207 -15.53 0.62 -9.53
CA VAL A 207 -15.14 0.59 -8.11
C VAL A 207 -13.77 1.26 -8.00
N MET A 208 -13.70 2.41 -7.32
CA MET A 208 -12.51 3.28 -7.35
C MET A 208 -12.03 3.64 -5.96
N GLU A 209 -10.71 3.62 -5.77
CA GLU A 209 -10.06 4.14 -4.56
C GLU A 209 -10.33 5.64 -4.35
N SER A 210 -10.11 6.13 -3.14
CA SER A 210 -10.40 7.51 -2.76
C SER A 210 -9.42 8.03 -1.70
N THR A 211 -8.19 7.52 -1.67
CA THR A 211 -7.23 7.78 -0.59
C THR A 211 -6.96 9.28 -0.43
N TYR A 212 -6.81 9.98 -1.56
CA TYR A 212 -6.60 11.43 -1.64
C TYR A 212 -7.79 12.15 -2.30
N GLY A 213 -8.99 11.59 -2.15
CA GLY A 213 -10.22 12.16 -2.71
C GLY A 213 -10.57 13.56 -2.21
N ASP A 214 -9.97 14.03 -1.11
CA ASP A 214 -10.18 15.35 -0.49
C ASP A 214 -9.08 16.37 -0.76
N ARG A 215 -7.97 16.00 -1.43
CA ARG A 215 -6.80 16.87 -1.51
C ARG A 215 -6.05 16.75 -2.83
N LEU A 216 -5.27 17.78 -3.12
CA LEU A 216 -4.34 17.83 -4.24
C LEU A 216 -2.91 17.67 -3.72
N HIS A 217 -2.08 16.98 -4.48
CA HIS A 217 -0.65 16.96 -4.19
C HIS A 217 -0.03 18.32 -4.55
N GLU A 218 0.95 18.78 -3.77
CA GLU A 218 1.66 20.02 -4.10
C GLU A 218 2.31 19.95 -5.49
N ASN A 219 2.15 21.00 -6.28
CA ASN A 219 2.77 21.13 -7.61
C ASN A 219 4.24 21.61 -7.54
N LYS A 220 4.93 21.34 -6.44
CA LYS A 220 6.36 21.66 -6.28
C LYS A 220 7.18 20.45 -6.75
N ASP A 221 8.32 20.72 -7.37
CA ASP A 221 9.24 19.65 -7.74
C ASP A 221 9.68 18.90 -6.48
N LEU A 222 9.44 17.60 -6.49
CA LEU A 222 9.80 16.68 -5.45
C LEU A 222 11.31 16.73 -5.13
N SER A 223 12.12 16.83 -6.17
CA SER A 223 13.57 16.90 -6.09
C SER A 223 14.01 18.12 -5.29
N ASP A 224 13.35 19.27 -5.50
CA ASP A 224 13.65 20.52 -4.79
C ASP A 224 13.29 20.45 -3.31
N GLN A 225 12.19 19.79 -2.95
CA GLN A 225 11.81 19.60 -1.55
C GLN A 225 12.79 18.70 -0.81
N LEU A 226 13.17 17.58 -1.42
CA LEU A 226 14.18 16.67 -0.88
C LEU A 226 15.54 17.38 -0.74
N GLU A 227 15.99 18.08 -1.78
CA GLU A 227 17.21 18.88 -1.78
C GLU A 227 17.21 19.89 -0.62
N TYR A 228 16.14 20.66 -0.45
CA TYR A 228 16.01 21.65 0.61
C TYR A 228 16.16 21.02 2.00
N TRP A 229 15.36 20.00 2.32
CA TRP A 229 15.35 19.40 3.65
C TRP A 229 16.65 18.67 3.97
N ILE A 230 17.24 17.98 2.98
CA ILE A 230 18.52 17.30 3.15
C ILE A 230 19.62 18.32 3.42
N ASN A 231 19.79 19.33 2.56
CA ASN A 231 20.86 20.31 2.71
C ASN A 231 20.74 21.13 3.99
N LYS A 232 19.52 21.51 4.36
CA LYS A 232 19.24 22.19 5.63
C LYS A 232 19.67 21.34 6.83
N THR A 233 19.21 20.09 6.88
CA THR A 233 19.49 19.17 8.00
C THR A 233 20.99 18.87 8.11
N VAL A 234 21.66 18.66 6.98
CA VAL A 234 23.11 18.35 6.93
C VAL A 234 23.95 19.56 7.36
N LYS A 235 23.55 20.78 6.98
CA LYS A 235 24.20 22.02 7.41
C LYS A 235 24.22 22.15 8.94
N ASP A 236 23.14 21.72 9.59
CA ASP A 236 23.01 21.72 11.05
C ASP A 236 23.62 20.47 11.72
N ARG A 237 24.31 19.62 10.94
CA ARG A 237 24.93 18.35 11.37
C ARG A 237 23.91 17.38 11.98
N GLY A 238 22.68 17.41 11.47
CA GLY A 238 21.63 16.47 11.83
C GLY A 238 21.54 15.28 10.87
N ASN A 239 20.59 14.38 11.18
CA ASN A 239 20.23 13.22 10.39
C ASN A 239 18.84 13.39 9.78
N ILE A 240 18.65 12.85 8.58
CA ILE A 240 17.33 12.75 7.94
C ILE A 240 16.81 11.34 8.16
N ILE A 241 15.60 11.24 8.73
CA ILE A 241 14.92 9.96 8.95
C ILE A 241 13.68 9.96 8.07
N ILE A 242 13.57 8.97 7.19
CA ILE A 242 12.48 8.81 6.24
C ILE A 242 11.72 7.52 6.60
N PRO A 243 10.64 7.60 7.39
CA PRO A 243 9.73 6.48 7.58
C PRO A 243 9.11 6.10 6.25
N CYS A 244 9.31 4.86 5.80
CA CYS A 244 8.91 4.47 4.45
C CYS A 244 8.28 3.07 4.40
N PHE A 245 7.30 2.90 3.50
CA PHE A 245 6.81 1.58 3.12
C PHE A 245 7.91 0.84 2.35
N ALA A 246 8.18 -0.40 2.75
CA ALA A 246 9.31 -1.15 2.25
C ALA A 246 9.21 -1.50 0.75
N VAL A 247 7.99 -1.53 0.21
CA VAL A 247 7.68 -1.86 -1.18
C VAL A 247 7.16 -0.61 -1.88
N GLY A 248 7.72 -0.28 -3.04
CA GLY A 248 7.37 0.90 -3.83
C GLY A 248 8.14 2.14 -3.39
N ARG A 249 7.70 2.77 -2.29
CA ARG A 249 8.17 4.11 -1.93
C ARG A 249 9.66 4.17 -1.55
N ALA A 250 10.17 3.13 -0.88
CA ALA A 250 11.59 3.08 -0.51
C ALA A 250 12.50 3.11 -1.75
N GLN A 251 12.14 2.36 -2.79
CA GLN A 251 12.90 2.25 -4.02
C GLN A 251 12.88 3.56 -4.82
N GLU A 252 11.71 4.21 -4.92
CA GLU A 252 11.60 5.50 -5.60
C GLU A 252 12.44 6.59 -4.91
N ILE A 253 12.44 6.63 -3.57
CA ILE A 253 13.25 7.59 -2.81
C ILE A 253 14.74 7.34 -3.02
N ILE A 254 15.19 6.07 -2.98
CA ILE A 254 16.59 5.74 -3.22
C ILE A 254 17.02 6.20 -4.62
N TYR A 255 16.19 5.97 -5.63
CA TYR A 255 16.45 6.43 -7.00
C TYR A 255 16.61 7.95 -7.06
N ILE A 256 15.66 8.71 -6.50
CA ILE A 256 15.70 10.18 -6.51
C ILE A 256 16.92 10.71 -5.74
N LEU A 257 17.26 10.11 -4.60
CA LEU A 257 18.46 10.48 -3.83
C LEU A 257 19.73 10.27 -4.66
N GLN A 258 19.81 9.18 -5.43
CA GLN A 258 20.94 8.94 -6.32
C GLN A 258 21.02 10.00 -7.43
N GLU A 259 19.89 10.35 -8.06
CA GLU A 259 19.87 11.43 -9.06
C GLU A 259 20.30 12.78 -8.48
N LEU A 260 19.85 13.12 -7.27
CA LEU A 260 20.26 14.34 -6.57
C LEU A 260 21.77 14.36 -6.29
N LYS A 261 22.36 13.20 -5.94
CA LYS A 261 23.82 13.08 -5.77
C LYS A 261 24.56 13.26 -7.09
N ASP A 262 24.12 12.58 -8.15
CA ASP A 262 24.78 12.64 -9.47
C ASP A 262 24.73 14.06 -10.06
N ARG A 263 23.67 14.82 -9.76
CA ARG A 263 23.53 16.24 -10.13
C ARG A 263 24.19 17.22 -9.16
N ASN A 264 24.89 16.73 -8.13
CA ASN A 264 25.52 17.54 -7.07
C ASN A 264 24.55 18.48 -6.33
N LYS A 265 23.25 18.12 -6.25
CA LYS A 265 22.24 18.87 -5.50
C LYS A 265 22.28 18.59 -4.02
N ILE A 266 22.72 17.40 -3.63
CA ILE A 266 23.02 17.04 -2.23
C ILE A 266 24.48 16.55 -2.12
N PRO A 267 25.10 16.58 -0.94
CA PRO A 267 26.49 16.15 -0.78
C PRO A 267 26.67 14.69 -1.22
N GLY A 268 27.53 14.42 -2.22
CA GLY A 268 27.75 13.06 -2.72
C GLY A 268 28.24 12.08 -1.65
N SER A 269 28.98 12.59 -0.66
CA SER A 269 29.52 11.81 0.47
C SER A 269 28.51 11.46 1.57
N ILE A 270 27.28 12.00 1.54
CA ILE A 270 26.30 11.68 2.58
C ILE A 270 25.90 10.21 2.48
N PRO A 271 26.02 9.41 3.56
CA PRO A 271 25.55 8.03 3.53
C PRO A 271 24.03 7.97 3.37
N VAL A 272 23.57 7.08 2.50
CA VAL A 272 22.16 6.70 2.38
C VAL A 272 22.05 5.27 2.90
N VAL A 273 21.26 5.11 3.95
CA VAL A 273 21.06 3.84 4.64
C VAL A 273 19.64 3.35 4.38
N LEU A 274 19.51 2.15 3.79
CA LEU A 274 18.24 1.42 3.73
C LEU A 274 18.23 0.39 4.85
N ASP A 275 17.51 0.72 5.93
CA ASP A 275 17.42 -0.13 7.11
C ASP A 275 16.05 -0.80 7.23
N SER A 276 15.85 -1.82 6.40
CA SER A 276 14.66 -2.67 6.39
C SER A 276 14.95 -3.95 5.61
N PRO A 277 14.90 -5.14 6.25
CA PRO A 277 15.14 -6.40 5.54
C PRO A 277 14.13 -6.63 4.42
N MET A 278 12.87 -6.22 4.66
CA MET A 278 11.81 -6.27 3.67
C MET A 278 12.10 -5.33 2.50
N ALA A 279 12.60 -4.12 2.74
CA ALA A 279 12.89 -3.18 1.66
C ALA A 279 14.07 -3.66 0.82
N ALA A 280 15.10 -4.24 1.45
CA ALA A 280 16.20 -4.89 0.75
C ALA A 280 15.70 -6.01 -0.19
N ALA A 281 14.86 -6.92 0.32
CA ALA A 281 14.30 -8.00 -0.49
C ALA A 281 13.37 -7.47 -1.60
N ALA A 282 12.59 -6.42 -1.34
CA ALA A 282 11.74 -5.78 -2.34
C ALA A 282 12.57 -5.11 -3.45
N THR A 283 13.72 -4.52 -3.10
CA THR A 283 14.66 -3.97 -4.08
C THR A 283 15.26 -5.06 -4.98
N GLU A 284 15.62 -6.22 -4.43
CA GLU A 284 16.07 -7.38 -5.23
C GLU A 284 14.97 -7.86 -6.22
N ILE A 285 13.70 -7.83 -5.81
CA ILE A 285 12.56 -8.12 -6.68
C ILE A 285 12.46 -7.04 -7.78
N MET A 286 12.58 -5.76 -7.43
CA MET A 286 12.54 -4.66 -8.40
C MET A 286 13.64 -4.78 -9.48
N VAL A 287 14.86 -5.17 -9.11
CA VAL A 287 15.95 -5.42 -10.08
C VAL A 287 15.63 -6.59 -11.01
N ARG A 288 15.06 -7.67 -10.47
CA ARG A 288 14.67 -8.85 -11.25
C ARG A 288 13.59 -8.50 -12.28
N TYR A 289 12.62 -7.71 -11.86
CA TYR A 289 11.48 -7.24 -12.67
C TYR A 289 11.70 -5.84 -13.24
N SER A 290 12.94 -5.45 -13.54
CA SER A 290 13.27 -4.11 -14.08
C SER A 290 12.47 -3.73 -15.33
N ASP A 291 12.01 -4.72 -16.11
CA ASP A 291 11.21 -4.53 -17.32
C ASP A 291 9.81 -3.94 -17.04
N TYR A 292 9.36 -3.98 -15.77
CA TYR A 292 8.15 -3.31 -15.29
C TYR A 292 8.41 -1.87 -14.81
N THR A 293 9.64 -1.39 -14.91
CA THR A 293 10.05 -0.08 -14.40
C THR A 293 10.63 0.78 -15.53
N LEU A 294 10.69 2.09 -15.33
CA LEU A 294 11.37 3.01 -16.24
C LEU A 294 12.90 2.96 -16.11
N VAL A 295 13.40 2.24 -15.09
CA VAL A 295 14.80 2.18 -14.69
C VAL A 295 15.39 0.82 -15.07
N GLY A 296 16.41 0.83 -15.92
CA GLY A 296 17.02 -0.42 -16.39
C GLY A 296 17.73 -1.19 -15.27
N ARG A 297 17.85 -2.51 -15.45
CA ARG A 297 18.52 -3.41 -14.48
C ARG A 297 19.91 -2.92 -14.04
N GLN A 298 20.73 -2.47 -14.99
CA GLN A 298 22.09 -2.01 -14.68
C GLN A 298 22.06 -0.77 -13.78
N GLN A 299 21.18 0.19 -14.08
CA GLN A 299 21.05 1.40 -13.27
C GLN A 299 20.59 1.08 -11.84
N TRP A 300 19.68 0.11 -11.66
CA TRP A 300 19.32 -0.38 -10.33
C TRP A 300 20.50 -0.99 -9.57
N ASN A 301 21.31 -1.82 -10.24
CA ASN A 301 22.52 -2.38 -9.62
C ASN A 301 23.49 -1.29 -9.18
N ASP A 302 23.75 -0.30 -10.04
CA ASP A 302 24.64 0.83 -9.74
C ASP A 302 24.13 1.65 -8.53
N ILE A 303 22.82 1.81 -8.41
CA ILE A 303 22.18 2.48 -7.26
C ILE A 303 22.40 1.67 -5.97
N ILE A 304 22.17 0.36 -6.03
CA ILE A 304 22.27 -0.54 -4.87
C ILE A 304 23.70 -0.59 -4.32
N GLU A 305 24.71 -0.57 -5.19
CA GLU A 305 26.12 -0.55 -4.81
C GLU A 305 26.53 0.75 -4.08
N LYS A 306 25.80 1.84 -4.28
CA LYS A 306 26.08 3.17 -3.69
C LYS A 306 25.36 3.43 -2.38
N ILE A 307 24.49 2.53 -1.93
CA ILE A 307 23.74 2.67 -0.67
C ILE A 307 24.13 1.59 0.33
N TYR A 308 24.01 1.92 1.61
CA TYR A 308 24.22 0.94 2.67
C TYR A 308 22.91 0.22 2.98
N ILE A 309 22.80 -1.04 2.59
CA ILE A 309 21.62 -1.87 2.86
C ILE A 309 21.93 -2.78 4.04
N THR A 310 21.18 -2.64 5.13
CA THR A 310 21.36 -3.45 6.33
C THR A 310 20.17 -4.39 6.55
N LYS A 311 20.49 -5.65 6.86
CA LYS A 311 19.52 -6.70 7.21
C LYS A 311 19.64 -7.12 8.68
N ASP A 312 20.69 -6.73 9.40
CA ASP A 312 20.92 -7.07 10.81
C ASP A 312 20.57 -5.91 11.76
N TYR A 313 19.99 -6.23 12.91
CA TYR A 313 19.74 -5.27 13.98
C TYR A 313 21.02 -4.76 14.65
N THR A 314 22.10 -5.56 14.66
CA THR A 314 23.38 -5.13 15.24
C THR A 314 23.95 -3.92 14.49
N GLU A 315 23.95 -3.98 13.16
CA GLU A 315 24.34 -2.89 12.25
C GLU A 315 23.49 -1.63 12.48
N THR A 316 22.19 -1.74 12.79
CA THR A 316 21.35 -0.59 13.16
C THR A 316 21.95 0.21 14.32
N GLN A 317 22.51 -0.46 15.34
CA GLN A 317 23.13 0.23 16.48
C GLN A 317 24.43 0.93 16.10
N GLU A 318 25.22 0.33 15.21
CA GLU A 318 26.45 0.93 14.68
C GLU A 318 26.14 2.19 13.86
N ILE A 319 25.12 2.11 12.99
CA ILE A 319 24.60 3.25 12.23
C ILE A 319 24.11 4.35 13.17
N ILE A 320 23.48 4.03 14.29
CA ILE A 320 23.04 5.02 15.28
C ILE A 320 24.24 5.67 15.99
N ALA A 321 25.28 4.89 16.32
CA ALA A 321 26.45 5.38 17.03
C ALA A 321 27.36 6.30 16.17
N GLU A 322 27.34 6.12 14.85
CA GLU A 322 28.08 6.96 13.92
C GLU A 322 27.63 8.44 13.95
N LYS A 323 28.58 9.36 14.16
CA LYS A 323 28.29 10.80 14.32
C LYS A 323 28.12 11.58 13.01
N GLN A 324 28.49 11.00 11.86
CA GLN A 324 28.34 11.66 10.57
C GLN A 324 26.85 11.84 10.23
N SER A 325 26.48 12.97 9.62
CA SER A 325 25.12 13.17 9.08
C SER A 325 24.81 12.09 8.06
N LYS A 326 23.62 11.52 8.12
CA LYS A 326 23.17 10.47 7.19
C LYS A 326 21.68 10.58 6.86
N ILE A 327 21.29 9.93 5.78
CA ILE A 327 19.88 9.73 5.40
C ILE A 327 19.54 8.28 5.74
N VAL A 328 18.53 8.07 6.58
CA VAL A 328 18.04 6.75 6.98
C VAL A 328 16.64 6.54 6.44
N ILE A 329 16.48 5.54 5.59
CA ILE A 329 15.18 5.05 5.10
C ILE A 329 14.87 3.78 5.88
N ALA A 330 13.84 3.82 6.72
CA ALA A 330 13.51 2.69 7.59
C ALA A 330 12.00 2.45 7.65
N GLY A 331 11.62 1.18 7.74
CA GLY A 331 10.24 0.76 7.96
C GLY A 331 9.84 0.86 9.44
N SER A 332 8.58 1.07 9.78
CA SER A 332 7.39 1.12 8.90
C SER A 332 7.01 2.54 8.45
N GLY A 333 6.40 2.66 7.26
CA GLY A 333 5.98 3.93 6.64
C GLY A 333 5.01 4.79 7.47
N MET A 334 4.24 4.16 8.36
CA MET A 334 3.31 4.86 9.27
C MET A 334 3.82 4.95 10.72
N ILE A 335 5.07 4.53 10.98
CA ILE A 335 5.67 4.57 12.32
C ILE A 335 4.86 3.75 13.36
N THR A 336 4.23 2.66 12.90
CA THR A 336 3.46 1.75 13.77
C THR A 336 4.37 0.78 14.51
N GLY A 337 5.43 0.34 13.83
CA GLY A 337 6.48 -0.53 14.30
C GLY A 337 7.75 -0.44 13.43
N GLY A 338 8.63 -1.43 13.55
CA GLY A 338 9.83 -1.57 12.73
C GLY A 338 11.02 -0.73 13.21
N ARG A 339 12.12 -0.79 12.45
CA ARG A 339 13.41 -0.18 12.77
C ARG A 339 13.37 1.34 12.87
N VAL A 340 12.44 2.00 12.19
CA VAL A 340 12.25 3.45 12.30
C VAL A 340 12.04 3.90 13.74
N LEU A 341 11.39 3.09 14.58
CA LEU A 341 11.21 3.41 15.99
C LEU A 341 12.54 3.48 16.74
N GLU A 342 13.52 2.65 16.41
CA GLU A 342 14.84 2.69 17.05
C GLU A 342 15.60 3.97 16.70
N TYR A 343 15.54 4.42 15.44
CA TYR A 343 16.10 5.70 15.04
C TYR A 343 15.40 6.87 15.73
N LEU A 344 14.07 6.88 15.79
CA LEU A 344 13.32 7.98 16.41
C LEU A 344 13.58 8.09 17.91
N LYS A 345 13.78 6.99 18.64
CA LYS A 345 14.17 7.04 20.06
C LYS A 345 15.44 7.88 20.30
N HIS A 346 16.37 7.88 19.35
CA HIS A 346 17.66 8.57 19.46
C HIS A 346 17.63 9.97 18.85
N TYR A 347 16.87 10.16 17.77
CA TYR A 347 16.95 11.36 16.96
C TYR A 347 15.80 12.35 17.12
N ILE A 348 14.61 11.91 17.57
CA ILE A 348 13.42 12.77 17.57
C ILE A 348 13.48 13.92 18.59
N GLY A 349 14.27 13.74 19.66
CA GLY A 349 14.45 14.75 20.72
C GLY A 349 15.54 15.79 20.43
N ASP A 350 16.13 15.78 19.24
CA ASP A 350 17.19 16.71 18.83
C ASP A 350 16.74 17.51 17.61
N SER A 351 16.71 18.84 17.76
CA SER A 351 16.19 19.79 16.77
C SER A 351 17.05 19.92 15.51
N ARG A 352 18.26 19.34 15.50
CA ARG A 352 19.09 19.28 14.30
C ARG A 352 18.56 18.27 13.29
N ASN A 353 17.81 17.26 13.75
CA ASN A 353 17.33 16.18 12.91
C ASN A 353 16.02 16.54 12.23
N THR A 354 15.75 15.88 11.10
CA THR A 354 14.50 16.00 10.36
C THR A 354 13.87 14.62 10.17
N VAL A 355 12.60 14.50 10.51
CA VAL A 355 11.75 13.35 10.14
C VAL A 355 10.91 13.76 8.94
N LEU A 356 11.14 13.08 7.82
CA LEU A 356 10.51 13.37 6.54
C LEU A 356 9.42 12.34 6.24
N ILE A 357 8.16 12.76 6.36
CA ILE A 357 6.99 11.94 6.08
C ILE A 357 6.69 12.00 4.58
N VAL A 358 6.65 10.83 3.95
CA VAL A 358 6.64 10.67 2.48
C VAL A 358 5.49 9.81 1.98
N GLY A 359 4.50 9.51 2.82
CA GLY A 359 3.39 8.64 2.45
C GLY A 359 2.20 8.83 3.37
N PHE A 360 1.06 8.25 2.99
CA PHE A 360 -0.19 8.39 3.74
C PHE A 360 -0.03 7.92 5.19
N GLN A 361 -0.60 8.69 6.12
CA GLN A 361 -0.57 8.41 7.55
C GLN A 361 -1.98 8.18 8.07
N ALA A 362 -2.36 6.91 8.23
CA ALA A 362 -3.69 6.55 8.70
C ALA A 362 -3.94 7.03 10.13
N GLU A 363 -5.22 7.23 10.46
CA GLU A 363 -5.65 7.59 11.82
C GLU A 363 -5.10 6.62 12.88
N GLY A 364 -4.72 7.18 14.04
CA GLY A 364 -4.20 6.42 15.17
C GLY A 364 -2.75 5.97 15.05
N THR A 365 -2.06 6.31 13.95
CA THR A 365 -0.63 6.02 13.77
C THR A 365 0.25 7.12 14.35
N ARG A 366 1.52 6.80 14.64
CA ARG A 366 2.47 7.80 15.17
C ARG A 366 2.87 8.81 14.12
N GLY A 367 2.96 8.42 12.85
CA GLY A 367 3.23 9.39 11.80
C GLY A 367 2.10 10.40 11.64
N ARG A 368 0.83 9.99 11.78
CA ARG A 368 -0.30 10.94 11.84
C ARG A 368 -0.21 11.86 13.05
N ALA A 369 0.20 11.34 14.21
CA ALA A 369 0.41 12.18 15.40
C ALA A 369 1.53 13.22 15.19
N LEU A 370 2.60 12.89 14.46
CA LEU A 370 3.66 13.84 14.10
C LEU A 370 3.16 14.92 13.14
N LEU A 371 2.40 14.55 12.10
CA LEU A 371 1.80 15.53 11.19
C LEU A 371 0.83 16.47 11.93
N ASN A 372 0.14 15.98 12.97
CA ASN A 372 -0.70 16.77 13.85
C ASN A 372 0.08 17.53 14.94
N GLN A 373 1.41 17.66 14.80
CA GLN A 373 2.28 18.43 15.69
C GLN A 373 2.25 17.99 17.16
N SER A 374 2.09 16.68 17.41
CA SER A 374 2.16 16.15 18.77
C SER A 374 3.52 16.44 19.42
N HIS A 375 3.50 16.98 20.64
CA HIS A 375 4.71 17.35 21.39
C HIS A 375 5.50 16.14 21.92
N GLU A 376 4.86 14.97 22.01
CA GLU A 376 5.51 13.75 22.48
C GLU A 376 4.98 12.51 21.75
N LEU A 377 5.85 11.53 21.53
CA LEU A 377 5.48 10.23 20.97
C LEU A 377 5.77 9.10 21.94
N LYS A 378 4.78 8.21 22.12
CA LYS A 378 4.95 6.98 22.90
C LYS A 378 5.53 5.85 22.06
N MET A 379 6.77 5.44 22.33
CA MET A 379 7.45 4.33 21.67
C MET A 379 7.92 3.31 22.72
N HIS A 380 7.58 2.03 22.54
CA HIS A 380 7.96 0.95 23.47
C HIS A 380 7.70 1.27 24.96
N GLY A 381 6.53 1.84 25.26
CA GLY A 381 6.10 2.15 26.63
C GLY A 381 6.59 3.48 27.21
N LYS A 382 7.54 4.17 26.55
CA LYS A 382 8.10 5.45 27.00
C LYS A 382 7.70 6.60 26.07
N TYR A 383 7.51 7.80 26.63
CA TYR A 383 7.29 9.02 25.87
C TYR A 383 8.61 9.72 25.53
N TYR A 384 8.69 10.25 24.32
CA TYR A 384 9.83 10.99 23.80
C TYR A 384 9.34 12.34 23.29
N GLU A 385 9.95 13.42 23.78
CA GLU A 385 9.64 14.78 23.34
C GLU A 385 10.05 14.97 21.87
N VAL A 386 9.17 15.57 21.07
CA VAL A 386 9.39 15.84 19.65
C VAL A 386 10.02 17.23 19.52
N ARG A 387 11.33 17.27 19.25
CA ARG A 387 12.08 18.50 18.98
C ARG A 387 12.65 18.56 17.55
N ALA A 388 12.80 17.42 16.90
CA ALA A 388 13.19 17.31 15.50
C ALA A 388 12.19 18.04 14.59
N HIS A 389 12.68 18.50 13.43
CA HIS A 389 11.80 19.04 12.40
C HIS A 389 10.94 17.92 11.81
N ILE A 390 9.63 18.12 11.78
CA ILE A 390 8.70 17.23 11.08
C ILE A 390 8.30 17.90 9.78
N ALA A 391 8.59 17.24 8.67
CA ALA A 391 8.28 17.73 7.33
C ALA A 391 7.48 16.68 6.56
N GLU A 392 6.52 17.12 5.75
CA GLU A 392 5.76 16.27 4.85
C GLU A 392 6.08 16.62 3.41
N ILE A 393 6.32 15.61 2.57
CA ILE A 393 6.43 15.76 1.12
C ILE A 393 5.29 14.95 0.49
N THR A 394 4.17 15.63 0.21
CA THR A 394 2.96 14.96 -0.32
C THR A 394 3.16 14.38 -1.71
N GLY A 395 4.05 14.98 -2.52
CA GLY A 395 4.38 14.52 -3.88
C GLY A 395 5.03 13.13 -3.93
N LEU A 396 5.45 12.59 -2.78
CA LEU A 396 5.91 11.21 -2.63
C LEU A 396 4.77 10.24 -2.24
N SER A 397 3.51 10.61 -2.32
CA SER A 397 2.46 9.59 -2.22
C SER A 397 2.47 8.67 -3.44
N ALA A 398 2.24 7.37 -3.23
CA ALA A 398 2.05 6.42 -4.33
C ALA A 398 0.64 6.43 -4.91
N HIS A 399 -0.28 7.20 -4.31
CA HIS A 399 -1.67 7.31 -4.76
C HIS A 399 -1.89 8.59 -5.55
N ALA A 400 -2.74 8.48 -6.56
CA ALA A 400 -3.30 9.59 -7.30
C ALA A 400 -4.00 10.59 -6.38
N ASP A 401 -3.88 11.89 -6.64
CA ASP A 401 -4.70 12.91 -5.97
C ASP A 401 -6.10 13.04 -6.59
N GLN A 402 -6.94 13.89 -5.98
CA GLN A 402 -8.28 14.17 -6.48
C GLN A 402 -8.30 14.56 -7.97
N SER A 403 -7.33 15.34 -8.46
CA SER A 403 -7.33 15.79 -9.86
C SER A 403 -7.00 14.66 -10.83
N GLU A 404 -6.02 13.82 -10.48
CA GLU A 404 -5.66 12.63 -11.25
C GLU A 404 -6.77 11.57 -11.23
N LEU A 405 -7.45 11.37 -10.10
CA LEU A 405 -8.61 10.48 -9.99
C LEU A 405 -9.75 10.95 -10.90
N LEU A 406 -10.03 12.25 -10.94
CA LEU A 406 -11.03 12.83 -11.86
C LEU A 406 -10.60 12.70 -13.33
N GLU A 407 -9.32 12.91 -13.64
CA GLU A 407 -8.77 12.69 -14.99
C GLU A 407 -8.91 11.23 -15.41
N TRP A 408 -8.67 10.29 -14.51
CA TRP A 408 -8.79 8.86 -14.77
C TRP A 408 -10.23 8.50 -15.18
N ILE A 409 -11.26 9.07 -14.54
CA ILE A 409 -12.66 8.90 -14.94
C ILE A 409 -12.96 9.58 -16.29
N ARG A 410 -12.37 10.75 -16.58
CA ARG A 410 -12.57 11.47 -17.86
C ARG A 410 -12.10 10.68 -19.09
N LYS A 411 -11.24 9.68 -18.91
CA LYS A 411 -10.74 8.81 -20.01
C LYS A 411 -11.78 7.82 -20.53
N TYR A 412 -12.92 7.64 -19.84
CA TYR A 412 -14.01 6.79 -20.29
C TYR A 412 -14.80 7.45 -21.42
N LYS A 413 -14.94 6.76 -22.56
CA LYS A 413 -15.64 7.29 -23.75
C LYS A 413 -17.12 7.52 -23.50
N ILE A 414 -17.72 6.58 -22.76
CA ILE A 414 -19.09 6.67 -22.26
C ILE A 414 -18.94 6.66 -20.74
N PRO A 415 -19.46 7.67 -20.02
CA PRO A 415 -19.39 7.67 -18.57
C PRO A 415 -20.00 6.40 -17.98
N PRO A 416 -19.39 5.81 -16.94
CA PRO A 416 -19.97 4.63 -16.30
C PRO A 416 -21.35 4.98 -15.72
N LYS A 417 -22.24 4.00 -15.63
CA LYS A 417 -23.58 4.18 -15.06
C LYS A 417 -23.51 4.59 -13.60
N GLN A 418 -22.50 4.11 -12.88
CA GLN A 418 -22.25 4.48 -11.50
C GLN A 418 -20.78 4.28 -11.13
N VAL A 419 -20.23 5.23 -10.38
CA VAL A 419 -18.96 5.09 -9.67
C VAL A 419 -19.25 4.69 -8.21
N MET A 420 -18.52 3.71 -7.71
CA MET A 420 -18.61 3.15 -6.36
C MET A 420 -17.30 3.43 -5.63
N LEU A 421 -17.33 4.36 -4.69
CA LEU A 421 -16.13 4.80 -3.98
C LEU A 421 -15.82 3.90 -2.78
N VAL A 422 -14.55 3.53 -2.68
CA VAL A 422 -13.94 2.68 -1.65
C VAL A 422 -12.56 3.24 -1.30
N HIS A 423 -11.86 2.61 -0.36
CA HIS A 423 -10.46 2.89 -0.03
C HIS A 423 -10.17 4.37 0.26
N GLY A 424 -10.84 4.90 1.26
CA GLY A 424 -10.80 6.31 1.62
C GLY A 424 -11.40 6.54 3.00
N GLU A 425 -10.90 7.55 3.72
CA GLU A 425 -11.59 8.07 4.90
C GLU A 425 -12.89 8.77 4.45
N LEU A 426 -13.90 8.82 5.32
CA LEU A 426 -15.23 9.35 4.96
C LEU A 426 -15.17 10.77 4.36
N SER A 427 -14.28 11.63 4.86
CA SER A 427 -14.07 12.97 4.30
C SER A 427 -13.58 12.95 2.85
N ALA A 428 -12.64 12.05 2.53
CA ALA A 428 -12.09 11.88 1.19
C ALA A 428 -13.12 11.30 0.21
N LEU A 429 -13.89 10.30 0.68
CA LEU A 429 -14.99 9.70 -0.07
C LEU A 429 -16.07 10.75 -0.42
N GLU A 430 -16.51 11.53 0.56
CA GLU A 430 -17.55 12.56 0.35
C GLU A 430 -17.07 13.70 -0.54
N ALA A 431 -15.83 14.19 -0.34
CA ALA A 431 -15.25 15.22 -1.17
C ALA A 431 -15.18 14.78 -2.65
N LEU A 432 -14.70 13.57 -2.90
CA LEU A 432 -14.59 13.03 -4.25
C LEU A 432 -15.97 12.75 -4.86
N ARG A 433 -16.93 12.24 -4.07
CA ARG A 433 -18.32 12.04 -4.51
C ARG A 433 -18.92 13.33 -5.06
N VAL A 434 -18.82 14.42 -4.29
CA VAL A 434 -19.35 15.73 -4.70
C VAL A 434 -18.68 16.21 -5.97
N LYS A 435 -17.35 16.04 -6.08
CA LYS A 435 -16.58 16.43 -7.26
C LYS A 435 -16.98 15.66 -8.52
N ILE A 436 -17.08 14.33 -8.44
CA ILE A 436 -17.50 13.50 -9.58
C ILE A 436 -18.93 13.88 -10.02
N GLN A 437 -19.86 14.04 -9.08
CA GLN A 437 -21.24 14.38 -9.41
C GLN A 437 -21.36 15.78 -10.04
N THR A 438 -20.57 16.74 -9.57
CA THR A 438 -20.66 18.13 -10.03
C THR A 438 -19.91 18.35 -11.35
N GLU A 439 -18.70 17.80 -11.48
CA GLU A 439 -17.83 18.04 -12.64
C GLU A 439 -18.05 17.05 -13.78
N LEU A 440 -18.38 15.79 -13.46
CA LEU A 440 -18.50 14.71 -14.45
C LEU A 440 -19.95 14.26 -14.68
N GLN A 441 -20.89 14.71 -13.83
CA GLN A 441 -22.32 14.36 -13.90
C GLN A 441 -22.58 12.84 -13.87
N VAL A 442 -21.70 12.10 -13.19
CA VAL A 442 -21.82 10.64 -13.05
C VAL A 442 -22.46 10.29 -11.70
N PRO A 443 -23.43 9.35 -11.65
CA PRO A 443 -23.94 8.85 -10.38
C PRO A 443 -22.85 8.21 -9.53
N VAL A 444 -22.85 8.49 -8.22
CA VAL A 444 -21.84 7.97 -7.29
C VAL A 444 -22.51 7.34 -6.08
N LYS A 445 -22.02 6.18 -5.66
CA LYS A 445 -22.35 5.52 -4.40
C LYS A 445 -21.08 5.37 -3.57
N ILE A 446 -21.11 5.75 -2.30
CA ILE A 446 -20.06 5.35 -1.35
C ILE A 446 -20.46 3.97 -0.84
N LEU A 447 -19.58 2.97 -1.01
CA LEU A 447 -19.88 1.63 -0.52
C LEU A 447 -19.77 1.60 1.00
N LYS A 448 -20.66 0.83 1.62
CA LYS A 448 -20.65 0.54 3.05
C LYS A 448 -20.29 -0.91 3.26
N LYS A 449 -19.60 -1.18 4.37
CA LYS A 449 -19.21 -2.53 4.74
C LYS A 449 -20.46 -3.39 4.94
N ASP A 450 -20.43 -4.60 4.39
CA ASP A 450 -21.48 -5.63 4.49
C ASP A 450 -22.83 -5.23 3.85
N GLU A 451 -22.91 -4.10 3.15
CA GLU A 451 -24.07 -3.71 2.35
C GLU A 451 -23.98 -4.27 0.92
N GLU A 452 -25.02 -4.99 0.49
CA GLU A 452 -25.09 -5.55 -0.86
C GLU A 452 -25.69 -4.53 -1.85
N SER A 453 -25.06 -4.42 -3.03
CA SER A 453 -25.50 -3.58 -4.13
C SER A 453 -25.83 -4.44 -5.35
N ILE A 454 -27.07 -4.39 -5.83
CA ILE A 454 -27.49 -5.07 -7.06
C ILE A 454 -27.00 -4.24 -8.26
N LEU A 455 -26.13 -4.83 -9.09
CA LEU A 455 -25.58 -4.18 -10.28
C LEU A 455 -26.45 -4.46 -11.52
N ALA A 456 -26.92 -5.69 -11.67
CA ALA A 456 -27.78 -6.07 -12.80
C ALA A 456 -28.63 -7.30 -12.50
N GLN A 457 -29.78 -7.38 -13.17
CA GLN A 457 -30.54 -8.61 -13.34
C GLN A 457 -30.08 -9.31 -14.62
N VAL A 458 -29.96 -10.63 -14.58
CA VAL A 458 -29.56 -11.49 -15.69
C VAL A 458 -30.77 -12.36 -16.04
N GLU A 459 -31.11 -12.39 -17.33
CA GLU A 459 -32.17 -13.24 -17.88
C GLU A 459 -31.80 -14.72 -17.85
#